data_AF-A0A9E0F6P0-F1
#
_entry.id   AF-A0A9E0F6P0-F1
#
_cell.length_a   1.000
_cell.length_b   1.000
_cell.length_c   1.000
_cell.angle_alpha   90.00
_cell.angle_beta   90.00
_cell.angle_gamma   90.00
#
_symmetry.space_group_name_H-M   'P 1'
#
loop_
_entity.id
_entity.type
_entity.pdbx_description
1 polymer ?
#
loop_
_entity_poly.entity_id
_entity_poly.type
_entity_poly.pdbx_seq_one_letter_code
_entity_poly.pdbx_strand_id
1 'polypeptide(L)'
;MSKLTNMFFSLSQLGSILGLLLIPFGLFWTYKQSTKKEKVGRAVLPILLWTIPLLMIILSIWVAGVARDISRTIAINNSEKLILAIEKYKETNKQYPKEISQLTPDFIKTIPIPWIMGISGYNYEKKESSFNLTFSQNVVMGFNFEVVVYDPTENHKAQGKQNDLYDTGKKGWKYYIYD
;
A
#
# COMPACT_ATOMS: atom_id res chain seq x y z
N MET A 1 -8.39 6.58 -12.56
CA MET A 1 -8.20 7.95 -12.04
C MET A 1 -8.28 8.93 -13.20
N SER A 2 -8.89 10.11 -13.02
CA SER A 2 -8.96 11.11 -14.11
C SER A 2 -7.58 11.80 -14.29
N LYS A 3 -7.25 12.23 -15.52
CA LYS A 3 -6.00 12.99 -15.79
C LYS A 3 -5.85 14.21 -14.88
N LEU A 4 -6.97 14.86 -14.57
CA LEU A 4 -7.04 16.02 -13.70
C LEU A 4 -6.68 15.67 -12.25
N THR A 5 -7.20 14.56 -11.72
CA THR A 5 -6.85 14.06 -10.37
C THR A 5 -5.35 13.80 -10.24
N ASN A 6 -4.73 13.18 -11.25
CA ASN A 6 -3.30 12.93 -11.25
C ASN A 6 -2.49 14.23 -11.28
N MET A 7 -2.91 15.21 -12.08
CA MET A 7 -2.23 16.52 -12.16
C MET A 7 -2.26 17.26 -10.82
N PHE A 8 -3.41 17.33 -10.15
CA PHE A 8 -3.53 17.96 -8.82
C PHE A 8 -2.68 17.24 -7.78
N PHE A 9 -2.67 15.90 -7.81
CA PHE A 9 -1.85 15.10 -6.92
C PHE A 9 -0.35 15.39 -7.13
N SER A 10 0.12 15.40 -8.37
CA SER A 10 1.52 15.70 -8.71
C SER A 10 1.93 17.12 -8.33
N LEU A 11 1.08 18.13 -8.56
CA LEU A 11 1.35 19.51 -8.14
C LEU A 11 1.43 19.65 -6.61
N SER A 12 0.53 18.97 -5.89
CA SER A 12 0.54 18.92 -4.42
C SER A 12 1.83 18.27 -3.90
N GLN A 13 2.28 17.17 -4.53
CA GLN A 13 3.55 16.53 -4.19
C GLN A 13 4.74 17.44 -4.41
N LEU A 14 4.82 18.13 -5.56
CA LEU A 14 5.90 19.09 -5.83
C LEU A 14 5.92 20.23 -4.80
N GLY A 15 4.74 20.80 -4.48
CA GLY A 15 4.62 21.80 -3.43
C GLY A 15 5.07 21.29 -2.06
N SER A 16 4.75 20.04 -1.73
CA SER A 16 5.16 19.39 -0.48
C SER A 16 6.67 19.19 -0.40
N ILE A 17 7.32 18.77 -1.49
CA ILE A 17 8.78 18.61 -1.57
C ILE A 17 9.47 19.96 -1.40
N LEU A 18 8.99 21.01 -2.07
CA LEU A 18 9.54 22.36 -1.91
C LEU A 18 9.35 22.88 -0.48
N GLY A 19 8.18 22.65 0.12
CA GLY A 19 7.92 22.99 1.52
C GLY A 19 8.88 22.28 2.48
N LEU A 20 9.12 20.98 2.26
CA LEU A 20 10.08 20.17 3.02
C LEU A 20 11.50 20.72 2.94
N LEU A 21 11.97 21.11 1.75
CA LEU A 21 13.31 21.68 1.55
C LEU A 21 13.48 23.04 2.24
N LEU A 22 12.40 23.80 2.43
CA LEU A 22 12.44 25.08 3.12
C LEU A 22 12.47 24.95 4.66
N ILE A 23 12.07 23.82 5.24
CA ILE A 23 12.11 23.58 6.69
C ILE A 23 13.53 23.74 7.27
N PRO A 24 14.59 23.07 6.77
CA PRO A 24 15.94 23.23 7.33
C PRO A 24 16.48 24.65 7.13
N PHE A 25 16.14 25.32 6.03
CA PHE A 25 16.51 26.72 5.79
C PHE A 25 15.82 27.66 6.79
N GLY A 26 14.52 27.46 7.02
CA GLY A 26 13.73 28.19 8.00
C GLY A 26 14.22 27.97 9.43
N LEU A 27 14.54 26.73 9.81
CA LEU A 27 15.14 26.38 11.10
C LEU A 27 16.49 27.05 11.28
N PHE A 28 17.39 26.98 10.29
CA PHE A 28 18.71 27.60 10.36
C PHE A 28 18.63 29.11 10.47
N TRP A 29 17.78 29.76 9.68
CA TRP A 29 17.54 31.21 9.77
C TRP A 29 17.01 31.57 11.16
N THR A 30 15.95 30.89 11.61
CA THR A 30 15.31 31.15 12.91
C THR A 30 16.29 30.96 14.07
N TYR A 31 17.14 29.94 14.00
CA TYR A 31 18.21 29.70 14.97
C TYR A 31 19.21 30.86 14.98
N LYS A 32 19.74 31.26 13.82
CA LYS A 32 20.67 32.39 13.68
C LYS A 32 20.07 33.73 14.11
N GLN A 33 18.76 33.91 13.96
CA GLN A 33 18.07 35.12 14.41
C GLN A 33 17.85 35.12 15.93
N SER A 34 17.60 33.94 16.51
CA SER A 34 17.40 33.75 17.95
C SER A 34 18.67 34.02 18.75
N THR A 35 19.84 33.66 18.23
CA THR A 35 21.13 33.93 18.90
C THR A 35 21.51 35.42 18.96
N LYS A 36 20.89 36.27 18.12
CA LYS A 36 21.14 37.72 18.09
C LYS A 36 20.25 38.55 19.03
N LYS A 37 19.23 37.96 19.66
CA LYS A 37 18.29 38.69 20.53
C LYS A 37 18.35 38.10 21.94
N GLU A 38 18.81 38.89 22.93
CA GLU A 38 18.98 38.50 24.35
C GLU A 38 17.70 38.02 25.08
N LYS A 39 16.54 37.97 24.42
CA LYS A 39 15.29 37.52 25.03
C LYS A 39 15.04 36.05 24.71
N VAL A 40 15.72 35.19 25.47
CA VAL A 40 15.69 33.71 25.42
C VAL A 40 14.26 33.12 25.35
N GLY A 41 13.24 33.82 25.88
CA GLY A 41 11.83 33.36 25.84
C GLY A 41 11.08 33.53 24.50
N ARG A 42 11.54 34.40 23.57
CA ARG A 42 10.84 34.61 22.26
C ARG A 42 11.37 33.73 21.12
N ALA A 43 12.52 33.09 21.32
CA ALA A 43 13.17 32.22 20.34
C ALA A 43 12.52 30.83 20.23
N VAL A 44 11.86 30.36 21.30
CA VAL A 44 11.30 29.00 21.37
C VAL A 44 10.09 28.82 20.44
N LEU A 45 9.20 29.82 20.41
CA LEU A 45 7.96 29.77 19.62
C LEU A 45 8.20 29.52 18.11
N PRO A 46 9.07 30.27 17.40
CA PRO A 46 9.27 30.03 15.98
C PRO A 46 9.99 28.71 15.68
N ILE A 47 10.88 28.21 16.56
CA ILE A 47 11.47 26.88 16.40
C ILE A 47 10.38 25.81 16.50
N LEU A 48 9.47 25.94 17.47
CA LEU A 48 8.36 25.02 17.70
C LEU A 48 7.37 25.00 16.52
N LEU A 49 7.19 26.14 15.84
CA LEU A 49 6.37 26.20 14.62
C LEU A 49 6.97 25.40 13.45
N TRP A 50 8.29 25.32 13.34
CA TRP A 50 8.97 24.52 12.31
C TRP A 50 9.02 23.03 12.64
N THR A 51 8.97 22.65 13.91
CA THR A 51 8.93 21.23 14.28
C THR A 51 7.58 20.58 14.00
N ILE A 52 6.47 21.33 14.00
CA ILE A 52 5.13 20.82 13.67
C ILE A 52 5.07 20.16 12.27
N PRO A 53 5.42 20.84 11.16
CA PRO A 53 5.36 20.22 9.82
C PRO A 53 6.32 19.04 9.69
N LEU A 54 7.52 19.13 10.29
CA LEU A 54 8.46 18.01 10.31
C LEU A 54 7.87 16.79 11.03
N LEU A 55 7.27 17.01 12.21
CA LEU A 55 6.62 15.97 12.99
C LEU A 55 5.43 15.37 12.24
N MET A 56 4.61 16.19 11.58
CA MET A 56 3.49 15.74 10.75
C MET A 56 3.96 14.80 9.62
N ILE A 57 5.12 15.07 9.02
CA ILE A 57 5.66 14.24 7.93
C ILE A 57 6.20 12.91 8.47
N ILE A 58 6.90 12.94 9.60
CA ILE A 58 7.36 11.71 10.25
C ILE A 58 6.16 10.84 10.66
N LEU A 59 5.14 11.46 11.26
CA LEU A 59 3.91 10.77 11.66
C LEU A 59 3.17 10.21 10.44
N SER A 60 3.09 10.94 9.33
CA SER A 60 2.38 10.44 8.14
C SER A 60 3.07 9.24 7.51
N ILE A 61 4.40 9.20 7.47
CA ILE A 61 5.17 8.03 7.02
C ILE A 61 4.89 6.82 7.92
N TRP A 62 4.92 7.02 9.23
CA TRP A 62 4.67 5.95 10.20
C TRP A 62 3.23 5.41 10.10
N VAL A 63 2.24 6.29 10.08
CA VAL A 63 0.81 5.93 9.93
C VAL A 63 0.56 5.23 8.60
N ALA A 64 1.20 5.67 7.51
CA ALA A 64 1.07 5.00 6.21
C ALA A 64 1.55 3.55 6.26
N GLY A 65 2.68 3.28 6.95
CA GLY A 65 3.18 1.92 7.17
C GLY A 65 2.17 1.03 7.89
N VAL A 66 1.64 1.52 9.02
CA VAL A 66 0.63 0.80 9.82
C VAL A 66 -0.67 0.56 9.02
N ALA A 67 -1.16 1.59 8.35
CA ALA A 67 -2.38 1.51 7.53
C ALA A 67 -2.24 0.47 6.41
N ARG A 68 -1.06 0.37 5.80
CA ARG A 68 -0.75 -0.62 4.75
C ARG A 68 -0.78 -2.05 5.29
N ASP A 69 -0.23 -2.31 6.47
CA ASP A 69 -0.23 -3.65 7.05
C ASP A 69 -1.65 -4.08 7.47
N ILE A 70 -2.43 -3.14 8.00
CA ILE A 70 -3.87 -3.35 8.29
C ILE A 70 -4.62 -3.64 6.99
N SER A 71 -4.42 -2.83 5.94
CA SER A 71 -5.00 -3.01 4.61
C SER A 71 -4.69 -4.40 4.05
N ARG A 72 -3.42 -4.80 4.05
CA ARG A 72 -2.99 -6.14 3.62
C ARG A 72 -3.73 -7.23 4.37
N THR A 73 -3.80 -7.12 5.68
CA THR A 73 -4.41 -8.12 6.56
C THR A 73 -5.90 -8.28 6.28
N ILE A 74 -6.62 -7.16 6.12
CA ILE A 74 -8.06 -7.16 5.82
C ILE A 74 -8.31 -7.73 4.42
N ALA A 75 -7.52 -7.33 3.41
CA ALA A 75 -7.64 -7.88 2.06
C ALA A 75 -7.39 -9.40 2.02
N ILE A 76 -6.36 -9.89 2.71
CA ILE A 76 -6.13 -11.33 2.82
C ILE A 76 -7.32 -12.03 3.48
N ASN A 77 -7.85 -11.49 4.59
CA ASN A 77 -9.01 -12.08 5.25
C ASN A 77 -10.26 -12.11 4.33
N ASN A 78 -10.51 -11.02 3.61
CA ASN A 78 -11.65 -10.93 2.71
C ASN A 78 -11.54 -11.88 1.51
N SER A 79 -10.32 -12.21 1.10
CA SER A 79 -10.05 -13.15 0.01
C SER A 79 -10.29 -14.62 0.38
N GLU A 80 -10.37 -14.96 1.66
CA GLU A 80 -10.56 -16.34 2.11
C GLU A 80 -11.84 -16.96 1.55
N LYS A 81 -12.94 -16.18 1.53
CA LYS A 81 -14.21 -16.60 0.92
C LYS A 81 -14.08 -16.93 -0.55
N LEU A 82 -13.23 -16.19 -1.26
CA LEU A 82 -12.98 -16.38 -2.68
C LEU A 82 -12.12 -17.63 -2.92
N ILE A 83 -11.08 -17.83 -2.12
CA ILE A 83 -10.23 -19.03 -2.16
C ILE A 83 -11.07 -20.29 -1.91
N LEU A 84 -11.92 -20.28 -0.89
CA LEU A 84 -12.81 -21.40 -0.58
C LEU A 84 -13.77 -21.71 -1.74
N ALA A 85 -14.30 -20.67 -2.40
CA ALA A 85 -15.16 -20.85 -3.57
C ALA A 85 -14.40 -21.46 -4.77
N ILE A 86 -13.15 -21.04 -5.00
CA ILE A 86 -12.28 -21.58 -6.06
C ILE A 86 -11.96 -23.06 -5.80
N GLU A 87 -11.61 -23.42 -4.57
CA GLU A 87 -11.33 -24.82 -4.22
C GLU A 87 -12.59 -25.69 -4.32
N LYS A 88 -13.74 -25.20 -3.86
CA LYS A 88 -15.02 -25.91 -4.03
C LYS A 88 -15.38 -26.12 -5.51
N TYR A 89 -15.11 -25.13 -6.35
CA TYR A 89 -15.27 -25.25 -7.81
C TYR A 89 -14.41 -26.39 -8.37
N LYS A 90 -13.14 -26.45 -7.95
CA LYS A 90 -12.21 -27.51 -8.35
C LYS A 90 -12.68 -28.89 -7.90
N GLU A 91 -13.16 -29.03 -6.67
CA GLU A 91 -13.65 -30.32 -6.15
C GLU A 91 -14.80 -30.88 -6.99
N THR A 92 -15.70 -30.00 -7.42
CA THR A 92 -16.91 -30.34 -8.19
C THR A 92 -16.58 -30.60 -9.67
N ASN A 93 -15.78 -29.73 -10.29
CA ASN A 93 -15.50 -29.77 -11.73
C ASN A 93 -14.20 -30.51 -12.09
N LYS A 94 -13.44 -30.96 -11.10
CA LYS A 94 -12.09 -31.55 -11.22
C LYS A 94 -11.03 -30.65 -11.85
N GLN A 95 -11.35 -29.37 -12.05
CA GLN A 95 -10.45 -28.36 -12.60
C GLN A 95 -10.71 -26.99 -11.97
N TYR A 96 -9.68 -26.15 -11.88
CA TYR A 96 -9.84 -24.75 -11.49
C TYR A 96 -10.61 -23.96 -12.55
N PRO A 97 -11.38 -22.92 -12.13
CA PRO A 97 -12.13 -22.08 -13.06
C PRO A 97 -11.17 -21.36 -14.00
N LYS A 98 -11.55 -21.17 -15.26
CA LYS A 98 -10.77 -20.37 -16.21
C LYS A 98 -10.81 -18.88 -15.85
N GLU A 99 -11.96 -18.44 -15.35
CA GLU A 99 -12.18 -17.06 -14.94
C GLU A 99 -12.92 -17.00 -13.60
N ILE A 100 -12.65 -15.95 -12.82
CA ILE A 100 -13.29 -15.72 -11.52
C ILE A 100 -14.82 -15.56 -11.60
N SER A 101 -15.31 -15.10 -12.75
CA SER A 101 -16.74 -14.95 -13.07
C SER A 101 -17.51 -16.28 -13.02
N GLN A 102 -16.85 -17.41 -13.25
CA GLN A 102 -17.46 -18.74 -13.23
C GLN A 102 -17.82 -19.22 -11.82
N LEU A 103 -17.35 -18.53 -10.78
CA LEU A 103 -17.71 -18.83 -9.40
C LEU A 103 -19.12 -18.33 -9.05
N THR A 104 -19.61 -17.32 -9.77
CA THR A 104 -20.92 -16.73 -9.53
C THR A 104 -21.98 -17.33 -10.46
N PRO A 105 -23.21 -17.61 -9.97
CA PRO A 105 -23.66 -17.50 -8.58
C PRO A 105 -23.45 -18.79 -7.74
N ASP A 106 -23.05 -19.89 -8.38
CA ASP A 106 -23.18 -21.24 -7.81
C ASP A 106 -22.23 -21.52 -6.63
N PHE A 107 -21.02 -20.94 -6.64
CA PHE A 107 -20.01 -21.13 -5.61
C PHE A 107 -19.87 -19.92 -4.68
N ILE A 108 -20.18 -18.72 -5.18
CA ILE A 108 -20.23 -17.49 -4.41
C ILE A 108 -21.30 -16.54 -4.95
N LYS A 109 -22.04 -15.85 -4.06
CA LYS A 109 -23.10 -14.93 -4.49
C LYS A 109 -22.56 -13.73 -5.26
N THR A 110 -21.47 -13.15 -4.76
CA THR A 110 -20.80 -11.99 -5.35
C THR A 110 -19.31 -12.07 -5.08
N ILE A 111 -18.49 -11.57 -6.01
CA ILE A 111 -17.04 -11.50 -5.82
C ILE A 111 -16.76 -10.43 -4.74
N PRO A 112 -16.05 -10.77 -3.65
CA PRO A 112 -15.77 -9.79 -2.61
C PRO A 112 -14.85 -8.70 -3.16
N ILE A 113 -15.18 -7.46 -2.84
CA ILE A 113 -14.23 -6.35 -3.00
C ILE A 113 -13.48 -6.15 -1.67
N PRO A 114 -12.18 -5.80 -1.69
CA PRO A 114 -11.38 -5.63 -0.48
C PRO A 114 -11.90 -4.56 0.48
N TRP A 115 -12.67 -3.57 -0.01
CA TRP A 115 -13.20 -2.42 0.73
C TRP A 115 -12.14 -1.56 1.44
N ILE A 116 -10.92 -1.53 0.91
CA ILE A 116 -9.82 -0.75 1.50
C ILE A 116 -9.22 0.19 0.44
N MET A 117 -8.89 1.39 0.88
CA MET A 117 -8.26 2.40 0.03
C MET A 117 -6.92 1.88 -0.52
N GLY A 118 -6.74 2.00 -1.84
CA GLY A 118 -5.50 1.62 -2.51
C GLY A 118 -5.51 0.22 -3.13
N ILE A 119 -6.53 -0.62 -2.88
CA ILE A 119 -6.67 -1.94 -3.51
C ILE A 119 -7.87 -1.93 -4.46
N SER A 120 -7.63 -2.08 -5.77
CA SER A 120 -8.68 -2.03 -6.80
C SER A 120 -9.55 -3.28 -6.88
N GLY A 121 -9.06 -4.41 -6.39
CA GLY A 121 -9.75 -5.70 -6.43
C GLY A 121 -8.78 -6.87 -6.39
N TYR A 122 -9.32 -8.07 -6.56
CA TYR A 122 -8.52 -9.28 -6.72
C TYR A 122 -8.37 -9.62 -8.20
N ASN A 123 -7.15 -9.98 -8.59
CA ASN A 123 -6.84 -10.51 -9.90
C ASN A 123 -6.55 -12.02 -9.77
N TYR A 124 -7.26 -12.80 -10.57
CA TYR A 124 -7.20 -14.26 -10.58
C TYR A 124 -6.47 -14.74 -11.82
N GLU A 125 -5.52 -15.64 -11.63
CA GLU A 125 -4.80 -16.29 -12.71
C GLU A 125 -4.79 -17.80 -12.49
N LYS A 126 -5.34 -18.54 -13.45
CA LYS A 126 -5.31 -20.00 -13.45
C LYS A 126 -3.92 -20.50 -13.88
N LYS A 127 -3.37 -21.46 -13.14
CA LYS A 127 -2.22 -22.28 -13.55
C LYS A 127 -2.69 -23.70 -13.92
N GLU A 128 -1.77 -24.54 -14.39
CA GLU A 128 -2.09 -25.92 -14.79
C GLU A 128 -2.69 -26.75 -13.64
N SER A 129 -2.06 -26.71 -12.46
CA SER A 129 -2.45 -27.50 -11.29
C SER A 129 -2.75 -26.66 -10.04
N SER A 130 -2.73 -25.33 -10.15
CA SER A 130 -2.96 -24.38 -9.06
C SER A 130 -3.58 -23.09 -9.59
N PHE A 131 -3.66 -22.06 -8.75
CA PHE A 131 -4.06 -20.72 -9.14
C PHE A 131 -3.26 -19.69 -8.34
N ASN A 132 -3.18 -18.49 -8.89
CA ASN A 132 -2.73 -17.31 -8.15
C ASN A 132 -3.93 -16.41 -7.88
N LEU A 133 -3.96 -15.86 -6.66
CA LEU A 133 -4.82 -14.73 -6.35
C LEU A 133 -3.95 -13.56 -5.95
N THR A 134 -4.09 -12.44 -6.65
CA THR A 134 -3.23 -11.28 -6.46
C THR A 134 -4.04 -10.03 -6.17
N PHE A 135 -3.46 -9.13 -5.39
CA PHE A 135 -3.95 -7.77 -5.26
C PHE A 135 -2.77 -6.81 -5.08
N SER A 136 -2.94 -5.57 -5.49
CA SER A 136 -1.89 -4.55 -5.41
C SER A 136 -2.33 -3.36 -4.57
N GLN A 137 -1.41 -2.79 -3.81
CA GLN A 137 -1.60 -1.53 -3.09
C GLN A 137 -0.42 -0.58 -3.22
N ASN A 138 -0.66 0.72 -3.08
CA ASN A 138 0.38 1.74 -3.05
C ASN A 138 1.15 1.69 -1.72
N VAL A 139 2.49 1.74 -1.78
CA VAL A 139 3.35 1.65 -0.60
C VAL A 139 3.70 3.03 -0.01
N VAL A 140 4.27 3.92 -0.82
CA VAL A 140 4.69 5.26 -0.39
C VAL A 140 4.48 6.24 -1.53
N MET A 141 3.67 7.28 -1.29
CA MET A 141 3.45 8.41 -2.19
C MET A 141 3.15 8.04 -3.67
N GLY A 142 2.71 6.81 -3.95
CA GLY A 142 2.43 6.32 -5.30
C GLY A 142 3.67 6.02 -6.17
N PHE A 143 4.87 5.96 -5.59
CA PHE A 143 6.09 5.62 -6.34
C PHE A 143 6.33 4.12 -6.46
N ASN A 144 5.86 3.35 -5.49
CA ASN A 144 6.04 1.90 -5.47
C ASN A 144 4.71 1.22 -5.17
N PHE A 145 4.56 0.01 -5.70
CA PHE A 145 3.40 -0.84 -5.50
C PHE A 145 3.82 -2.12 -4.79
N GLU A 146 3.02 -2.55 -3.84
CA GLU A 146 3.13 -3.84 -3.22
C GLU A 146 2.16 -4.78 -3.93
N VAL A 147 2.66 -5.89 -4.47
CA VAL A 147 1.83 -7.00 -4.96
C VAL A 147 1.84 -8.09 -3.93
N VAL A 148 0.65 -8.48 -3.51
CA VAL A 148 0.43 -9.57 -2.57
C VAL A 148 -0.14 -10.75 -3.36
N VAL A 149 0.49 -11.91 -3.23
CA VAL A 149 0.20 -13.10 -4.02
C VAL A 149 -0.10 -14.28 -3.11
N TYR A 150 -1.25 -14.90 -3.33
CA TYR A 150 -1.56 -16.23 -2.84
C TYR A 150 -1.16 -17.28 -3.87
N ASP A 151 -0.39 -18.27 -3.45
CA ASP A 151 -0.10 -19.48 -4.21
C ASP A 151 -0.19 -20.68 -3.26
N PRO A 152 -1.14 -21.62 -3.47
CA PRO A 152 -1.30 -22.78 -2.59
C PRO A 152 -0.12 -23.75 -2.65
N THR A 153 0.74 -23.66 -3.67
CA THR A 153 1.93 -24.50 -3.85
C THR A 153 3.19 -23.93 -3.18
N GLU A 154 3.10 -22.71 -2.63
CA GLU A 154 4.22 -21.96 -2.04
C GLU A 154 5.38 -21.67 -3.02
N ASN A 155 5.17 -21.83 -4.33
CA ASN A 155 6.14 -21.52 -5.38
C ASN A 155 6.00 -20.07 -5.88
N HIS A 156 6.04 -19.12 -4.95
CA HIS A 156 5.94 -17.69 -5.28
C HIS A 156 7.12 -17.23 -6.13
N LYS A 157 6.85 -16.34 -7.09
CA LYS A 157 7.86 -15.66 -7.88
C LYS A 157 7.60 -14.16 -7.81
N ALA A 158 8.62 -13.39 -7.48
CA ALA A 158 8.57 -11.94 -7.62
C ALA A 158 8.51 -11.58 -9.12
N GLN A 159 7.78 -10.52 -9.46
CA GLN A 159 7.78 -9.96 -10.80
C GLN A 159 8.57 -8.65 -10.76
N GLY A 160 9.52 -8.47 -11.70
CA GLY A 160 10.30 -7.23 -11.82
C GLY A 160 11.81 -7.46 -11.65
N LYS A 161 12.54 -6.37 -11.38
CA LYS A 161 14.01 -6.39 -11.19
C LYS A 161 14.42 -6.88 -9.81
N GLN A 162 13.54 -6.77 -8.81
CA GLN A 162 13.77 -7.30 -7.47
C GLN A 162 13.23 -8.72 -7.36
N ASN A 163 14.06 -9.62 -6.82
CA ASN A 163 13.71 -11.02 -6.53
C ASN A 163 13.26 -11.23 -5.08
N ASP A 164 13.20 -10.16 -4.28
CA ASP A 164 12.93 -10.26 -2.86
C ASP A 164 11.44 -10.54 -2.61
N LEU A 165 11.18 -11.67 -1.96
CA LEU A 165 9.86 -12.07 -1.50
C LEU A 165 9.79 -11.93 0.01
N TYR A 166 8.78 -11.20 0.47
CA TYR A 166 8.54 -10.93 1.88
C TYR A 166 7.37 -11.75 2.40
N ASP A 167 7.43 -12.10 3.70
CA ASP A 167 6.40 -12.86 4.38
C ASP A 167 5.28 -11.94 4.89
N THR A 168 4.03 -12.39 4.74
CA THR A 168 2.84 -11.69 5.25
C THR A 168 2.45 -12.11 6.68
N GLY A 169 3.07 -13.16 7.21
CA GLY A 169 2.65 -13.86 8.43
C GLY A 169 1.52 -14.87 8.21
N LYS A 170 1.03 -15.03 6.97
CA LYS A 170 -0.06 -15.96 6.63
C LYS A 170 0.41 -16.99 5.61
N LYS A 171 0.06 -18.26 5.86
CA LYS A 171 0.45 -19.38 5.00
C LYS A 171 -0.08 -19.21 3.57
N GLY A 172 0.76 -19.50 2.59
CA GLY A 172 0.45 -19.36 1.16
C GLY A 172 0.47 -17.92 0.63
N TRP A 173 0.70 -16.92 1.49
CA TRP A 173 0.71 -15.50 1.13
C TRP A 173 2.11 -14.90 1.24
N LYS A 174 2.60 -14.37 0.12
CA LYS A 174 3.84 -13.59 0.06
C LYS A 174 3.57 -12.26 -0.62
N TYR A 175 4.47 -11.29 -0.42
CA TYR A 175 4.40 -10.03 -1.16
C TYR A 175 5.78 -9.63 -1.68
N TYR A 176 5.78 -8.81 -2.72
CA TYR A 176 6.97 -8.13 -3.23
C TYR A 176 6.61 -6.68 -3.55
N ILE A 177 7.64 -5.83 -3.59
CA ILE A 177 7.50 -4.42 -3.95
C ILE A 177 8.07 -4.27 -5.36
N TYR A 178 7.34 -3.57 -6.23
CA TYR A 178 7.81 -3.20 -7.55
C TYR A 178 7.65 -1.70 -7.79
N ASP A 179 8.60 -1.16 -8.56
CA ASP A 179 8.77 0.22 -8.99
C ASP A 179 8.14 0.50 -10.37
#